data_AF-A0A9P6KDE1-F1
#
_entry.id   AF-A0A9P6KDE1-F1
#
_cell.length_a   1.000
_cell.length_b   1.000
_cell.length_c   1.000
_cell.angle_alpha   90.00
_cell.angle_beta   90.00
_cell.angle_gamma   90.00
#
_symmetry.space_group_name_H-M   'P 1'
#
loop_
_entity.id
_entity.type
_entity.pdbx_description
1 polymer ?
#
loop_
_entity_poly.entity_id
_entity_poly.type
_entity_poly.pdbx_seq_one_letter_code
_entity_poly.pdbx_strand_id
1 'polypeptide(L)'
;MKGCCDPVIESGKGDYLSELKYTTQNIIRAVLDAQKSGDHTKNIKVPLSTTPLRLPPTREGTLSELRRLQRQFISINKMHALLDMSRVAELFVEYLNHNLNN
;
A
#
# COMPACT_ATOMS: atom_id res chain seq x y z
N MET A 1 -2.85 10.66 -31.17
CA MET A 1 -3.61 10.21 -29.98
C MET A 1 -3.93 8.72 -30.17
N LYS A 2 -3.15 7.83 -29.56
CA LYS A 2 -3.41 6.38 -29.55
C LYS A 2 -3.24 5.90 -28.12
N GLY A 3 -4.26 5.16 -27.66
CA GLY A 3 -4.59 4.89 -26.27
C GLY A 3 -3.44 4.37 -25.44
N CYS A 4 -3.19 5.04 -24.32
CA CYS A 4 -2.45 4.46 -23.22
C CYS A 4 -3.33 3.42 -22.53
N CYS A 5 -2.71 2.28 -22.28
CA CYS A 5 -3.26 1.07 -21.71
C CYS A 5 -4.04 1.34 -20.42
N ASP A 6 -5.28 0.86 -20.38
CA ASP A 6 -5.85 0.34 -19.15
C ASP A 6 -6.35 -1.08 -19.45
N PRO A 7 -5.65 -2.13 -18.97
CA PRO A 7 -6.26 -3.45 -18.97
C PRO A 7 -7.45 -3.41 -18.01
N VAL A 8 -8.64 -3.64 -18.58
CA VAL A 8 -9.83 -4.05 -17.85
C VAL A 8 -9.44 -5.22 -16.95
N ILE A 9 -9.45 -5.01 -15.63
CA ILE A 9 -9.31 -6.10 -14.67
C ILE A 9 -10.65 -6.83 -14.68
N GLU A 10 -10.68 -7.90 -15.46
CA GLU A 10 -11.80 -8.82 -15.59
C GLU A 10 -12.04 -9.58 -14.28
N SER A 11 -13.31 -9.61 -13.92
CA SER A 11 -13.96 -10.16 -12.74
C SER A 11 -13.76 -11.65 -12.52
N GLY A 12 -13.36 -12.02 -11.31
CA GLY A 12 -13.43 -13.38 -10.78
C GLY A 12 -12.69 -13.42 -9.45
N LYS A 13 -13.39 -13.72 -8.34
CA LYS A 13 -12.88 -13.83 -6.96
C LYS A 13 -11.35 -13.96 -6.91
N GLY A 14 -10.64 -12.84 -6.73
CA GLY A 14 -9.21 -12.75 -6.99
C GLY A 14 -8.44 -13.72 -6.10
N ASP A 15 -7.53 -14.48 -6.71
CA ASP A 15 -6.53 -15.24 -5.94
C ASP A 15 -5.89 -14.33 -4.88
N TYR A 16 -5.53 -14.87 -3.72
CA TYR A 16 -4.96 -14.11 -2.60
C TYR A 16 -3.84 -13.16 -3.04
N LEU A 17 -3.00 -13.57 -4.00
CA LEU A 17 -1.93 -12.73 -4.52
C LEU A 17 -2.43 -11.48 -5.24
N SER A 18 -3.55 -11.58 -5.95
CA SER A 18 -4.18 -10.47 -6.67
C SER A 18 -4.77 -9.45 -5.68
N GLU A 19 -5.49 -9.94 -4.68
CA GLU A 19 -6.06 -9.11 -3.61
C GLU A 19 -4.96 -8.46 -2.75
N LEU A 20 -3.86 -9.18 -2.46
CA LEU A 20 -2.68 -8.65 -1.79
C LEU A 20 -2.04 -7.50 -2.58
N LYS A 21 -1.84 -7.70 -3.90
CA LYS A 21 -1.30 -6.65 -4.80
C LYS A 21 -2.23 -5.44 -4.85
N TYR A 22 -3.54 -5.67 -4.98
CA TYR A 22 -4.54 -4.61 -5.04
C TYR A 22 -4.59 -3.81 -3.74
N THR A 23 -4.67 -4.49 -2.61
CA THR A 23 -4.70 -3.89 -1.27
C THR A 23 -3.47 -3.01 -1.06
N THR A 24 -2.26 -3.57 -1.22
CA THR A 24 -1.01 -2.81 -1.04
C THR A 24 -0.88 -1.61 -1.99
N GLN A 25 -1.38 -1.72 -3.24
CA GLN A 25 -1.36 -0.62 -4.20
C GLN A 25 -2.28 0.54 -3.79
N ASN A 26 -3.45 0.26 -3.22
CA ASN A 26 -4.36 1.30 -2.72
C ASN A 26 -3.79 2.03 -1.52
N ILE A 27 -3.08 1.33 -0.64
CA ILE A 27 -2.38 1.94 0.50
C ILE A 27 -1.32 2.92 0.00
N ILE A 28 -0.51 2.54 -0.99
CA ILE A 28 0.49 3.44 -1.61
C ILE A 28 -0.15 4.68 -2.24
N ARG A 29 -1.30 4.53 -2.89
CA ARG A 29 -2.03 5.69 -3.45
C ARG A 29 -2.45 6.66 -2.34
N ALA A 30 -3.03 6.13 -1.26
CA ALA A 30 -3.43 6.94 -0.10
C ALA A 30 -2.23 7.69 0.52
N VAL A 31 -1.06 7.05 0.58
CA VAL A 31 0.20 7.68 1.02
C VAL A 31 0.55 8.89 0.16
N LEU A 32 0.60 8.68 -1.17
CA LEU A 32 1.02 9.71 -2.11
C LEU A 32 0.03 10.87 -2.15
N ASP A 33 -1.26 10.59 -2.04
CA ASP A 33 -2.28 11.64 -2.03
C ASP A 33 -2.25 12.45 -0.72
N ALA A 34 -1.94 11.81 0.42
CA ALA A 34 -1.70 12.52 1.66
C ALA A 34 -0.47 13.43 1.58
N GLN A 35 0.64 12.95 1.01
CA GLN A 35 1.83 13.77 0.79
C GLN A 35 1.54 15.00 -0.09
N LYS A 36 0.80 14.83 -1.20
CA LYS A 36 0.41 15.95 -2.06
C LYS A 36 -0.45 16.99 -1.36
N SER A 37 -1.25 16.58 -0.36
CA SER A 37 -2.09 17.51 0.41
C SER A 37 -1.28 18.40 1.35
N GLY A 38 0.03 18.14 1.53
CA GLY A 38 0.91 18.86 2.45
C GLY A 38 0.68 18.52 3.92
N ASP A 39 -0.17 17.52 4.20
CA ASP A 39 -0.56 17.15 5.55
C ASP A 39 0.31 15.99 6.09
N HIS A 40 1.57 16.32 6.36
CA HIS A 40 2.55 15.35 6.86
C HIS A 40 2.34 14.96 8.34
N THR A 41 1.35 15.57 9.00
CA THR A 41 1.10 15.41 10.43
C THR A 41 -0.12 14.56 10.76
N LYS A 42 -0.98 14.24 9.78
CA LYS A 42 -2.19 13.46 10.02
C LYS A 42 -1.97 11.97 9.84
N ASN A 43 -2.57 11.21 10.76
CA ASN A 43 -2.78 9.77 10.60
C ASN A 43 -3.58 9.54 9.31
N ILE A 44 -2.95 8.95 8.30
CA ILE A 44 -3.60 8.68 7.02
C ILE A 44 -4.59 7.54 7.26
N LYS A 45 -5.87 7.78 6.93
CA LYS A 45 -6.88 6.72 6.95
C LYS A 45 -6.61 5.79 5.78
N VAL A 46 -6.23 4.57 6.11
CA VAL A 46 -5.92 3.54 5.12
C VAL A 46 -7.14 2.63 4.96
N PRO A 47 -7.57 2.32 3.73
CA PRO A 47 -8.65 1.36 3.51
C PRO A 47 -8.31 0.01 4.15
N LEU A 48 -9.31 -0.63 4.78
CA LEU A 48 -9.19 -1.97 5.39
C LEU A 48 -8.22 -2.08 6.58
N SER A 49 -7.62 -0.99 7.06
CA SER A 49 -6.73 -0.98 8.22
C SER A 49 -7.23 -0.03 9.29
N THR A 50 -7.26 -0.49 10.54
CA THR A 50 -7.44 0.38 11.71
C THR A 50 -6.13 0.99 12.21
N THR A 51 -5.00 0.45 11.77
CA THR A 51 -3.67 0.96 12.12
C THR A 51 -3.41 2.28 11.38
N PRO A 52 -3.07 3.37 12.08
CA PRO A 52 -2.74 4.63 11.44
C PRO A 52 -1.39 4.54 10.73
N LEU A 53 -1.35 4.97 9.48
CA LEU A 53 -0.10 5.17 8.77
C LEU A 53 0.49 6.54 9.15
N ARG A 54 1.78 6.55 9.47
CA ARG A 54 2.56 7.71 9.93
C ARG A 54 3.69 7.98 8.96
N LEU A 55 3.64 9.12 8.30
CA LEU A 55 4.73 9.58 7.44
C LEU A 55 5.88 10.14 8.28
N PRO A 56 7.12 10.06 7.78
CA PRO A 56 8.25 10.72 8.43
C PRO A 56 8.03 12.24 8.49
N PRO A 57 8.35 12.91 9.61
CA PRO A 57 8.07 14.33 9.79
C PRO A 57 8.96 15.24 8.95
N THR A 58 10.15 14.75 8.57
CA THR A 58 11.20 15.53 7.89
C THR A 58 11.33 15.22 6.41
N ARG A 59 10.68 14.16 5.91
CA ARG A 59 10.78 13.75 4.51
C ARG A 59 9.54 13.02 4.04
N GLU A 60 9.30 13.15 2.75
CA GLU A 60 8.31 12.39 2.03
C GLU A 60 8.83 11.00 1.63
N GLY A 61 7.94 9.99 1.65
CA GLY A 61 8.23 8.69 1.05
C GLY A 61 8.22 8.82 -0.46
N THR A 62 9.33 8.46 -1.13
CA THR A 62 9.36 8.54 -2.61
C THR A 62 8.54 7.41 -3.22
N LEU A 63 7.94 7.64 -4.40
CA LEU A 63 7.22 6.58 -5.13
C LEU A 63 8.09 5.33 -5.35
N SER A 64 9.37 5.52 -5.63
CA SER A 64 10.34 4.45 -5.83
C SER A 64 10.57 3.62 -4.56
N GLU A 65 10.69 4.27 -3.41
CA GLU A 65 10.83 3.63 -2.10
C GLU A 65 9.57 2.84 -1.73
N LEU A 66 8.39 3.45 -1.87
CA LEU A 66 7.10 2.80 -1.60
C LEU A 66 6.90 1.55 -2.47
N ARG A 67 7.21 1.64 -3.77
CA ARG A 67 7.16 0.47 -4.69
C ARG A 67 8.20 -0.59 -4.36
N ARG A 68 9.37 -0.22 -3.83
CA ARG A 68 10.37 -1.18 -3.35
C ARG A 68 9.82 -1.95 -2.16
N LEU A 69 9.31 -1.25 -1.15
CA LEU A 69 8.72 -1.84 0.05
C LEU A 69 7.52 -2.75 -0.30
N GLN A 70 6.68 -2.33 -1.25
CA GLN A 70 5.58 -3.14 -1.77
C GLN A 70 6.06 -4.50 -2.30
N ARG A 71 7.08 -4.49 -3.16
CA ARG A 71 7.61 -5.72 -3.77
C ARG A 71 8.21 -6.64 -2.70
N GLN A 72 8.92 -6.09 -1.73
CA GLN A 72 9.47 -6.86 -0.60
C GLN A 72 8.33 -7.50 0.22
N PHE A 73 7.33 -6.72 0.61
CA PHE A 73 6.19 -7.20 1.38
C PHE A 73 5.41 -8.29 0.63
N ILE A 74 5.13 -8.12 -0.66
CA ILE A 74 4.48 -9.14 -1.49
C ILE A 74 5.33 -10.41 -1.54
N SER A 75 6.65 -10.29 -1.74
CA SER A 75 7.52 -11.47 -1.82
C SER A 75 7.53 -12.29 -0.53
N ILE A 76 7.44 -11.61 0.63
CA ILE A 76 7.34 -12.24 1.95
C ILE A 76 5.97 -12.90 2.12
N ASN A 77 4.90 -12.20 1.76
CA ASN A 77 3.53 -12.60 2.13
C ASN A 77 2.80 -13.43 1.06
N LYS A 78 3.33 -13.57 -0.16
CA LYS A 78 2.67 -14.30 -1.27
C LYS A 78 2.33 -15.76 -0.98
N MET A 79 3.02 -16.38 -0.02
CA MET A 79 2.79 -17.78 0.37
C MET A 79 1.83 -17.92 1.56
N HIS A 80 1.47 -16.83 2.23
CA HIS A 80 0.66 -16.81 3.46
C HIS A 80 -0.81 -16.56 3.15
N ALA A 81 -1.44 -17.40 2.31
CA ALA A 81 -2.82 -17.24 1.82
C ALA A 81 -3.94 -17.42 2.88
N LEU A 82 -3.59 -17.41 4.18
CA LEU A 82 -4.52 -17.56 5.30
C LEU A 82 -4.93 -16.22 5.93
N LEU A 83 -4.29 -15.11 5.55
CA LEU A 83 -4.62 -13.79 6.07
C LEU A 83 -5.77 -13.17 5.27
N ASP A 84 -6.78 -12.66 5.97
CA ASP A 84 -7.77 -11.79 5.37
C ASP A 84 -7.16 -10.43 4.97
N MET A 85 -7.80 -9.73 4.03
CA MET A 85 -7.23 -8.50 3.46
C MET A 85 -7.16 -7.34 4.45
N SER A 86 -7.97 -7.36 5.51
CA SER A 86 -7.86 -6.36 6.59
C SER A 86 -6.55 -6.55 7.35
N ARG A 87 -6.22 -7.81 7.69
CA ARG A 87 -4.95 -8.12 8.34
C ARG A 87 -3.75 -7.83 7.44
N VAL A 88 -3.85 -8.12 6.14
CA VAL A 88 -2.82 -7.74 5.16
C VAL A 88 -2.61 -6.21 5.14
N ALA A 89 -3.69 -5.44 5.15
CA ALA A 89 -3.62 -3.98 5.16
C ALA A 89 -2.93 -3.45 6.42
N GLU A 90 -3.30 -3.96 7.60
CA GLU A 90 -2.66 -3.59 8.88
C GLU A 90 -1.16 -3.88 8.88
N LEU A 91 -0.77 -5.09 8.48
CA LEU A 91 0.63 -5.52 8.44
C LEU A 91 1.44 -4.69 7.45
N PHE A 92 0.86 -4.35 6.30
CA PHE A 92 1.55 -3.50 5.34
C PHE A 92 1.72 -2.08 5.86
N VAL A 93 0.71 -1.51 6.54
CA VAL A 93 0.83 -0.20 7.19
C VAL A 93 1.93 -0.21 8.25
N GLU A 94 1.98 -1.24 9.09
CA GLU A 94 3.03 -1.39 10.10
C GLU A 94 4.41 -1.53 9.46
N TYR A 95 4.51 -2.32 8.40
CA TYR A 95 5.74 -2.48 7.62
C TYR A 95 6.22 -1.15 7.02
N LEU A 96 5.31 -0.34 6.45
CA LEU A 96 5.64 0.99 5.95
C LEU A 96 6.09 1.91 7.08
N ASN A 97 5.36 1.96 8.20
CA ASN A 97 5.70 2.78 9.35
C ASN A 97 7.11 2.45 9.86
N HIS A 98 7.45 1.16 9.99
CA HIS A 98 8.77 0.74 10.44
C HIS A 98 9.86 1.13 9.44
N ASN A 99 9.67 0.87 8.15
CA ASN A 99 10.73 1.07 7.16
C ASN A 99 10.91 2.54 6.72
N LEU A 100 9.89 3.39 6.86
CA LEU A 100 9.98 4.81 6.50
C LEU A 100 10.53 5.67 7.64
N ASN A 101 10.28 5.27 8.90
CA ASN A 101 10.66 6.01 10.10
C ASN A 101 11.92 5.47 10.81
N ASN A 102 12.57 4.46 10.24
CA ASN A 102 13.85 3.92 10.71
C ASN A 102 14.99 4.45 9.84
#